data_AF-A0A832MGM4-F1
#
_entry.id   AF-A0A832MGM4-F1
#
_cell.length_a   1.000
_cell.length_b   1.000
_cell.length_c   1.000
_cell.angle_alpha   90.00
_cell.angle_beta   90.00
_cell.angle_gamma   90.00
#
_symmetry.space_group_name_H-M   'P 1'
#
loop_
_entity.id
_entity.type
_entity.pdbx_description
1 polymer ?
#
loop_
_entity_poly.entity_id
_entity_poly.type
_entity_poly.pdbx_seq_one_letter_code
_entity_poly.pdbx_strand_id
1 'polypeptide(L)'
;MRRWFYIGLLWCVAAFGLAAAETFVLSDGSTLVGDLIPKSSFNRDGVMVKTPDGKFSRRVPYKQLSKETLQRLLSHPEARPFVEPLVEPPPEAIQIVEETKRENREIKVKPVPNKLEMPAAPPKFIALAYSPVTLLLFILIYGGSIYGAYEIAIFKNRPAWLVCGTAAVLPVLGAVLFLLLPAAPVKSQEQLAAEAAAAEGAQPAEAEPLPEDMPPPPPEEEAPSGPQYPPTQVFARGQFIINRRFFETKFAPYLKPVLGDEEKDMQIIVRSARGEYTGQKFSKITPNEIYLLVAKGPATEEIKLPFIEITEVILKHKDAPMP
;
A
#
# COMPACT_ATOMS: atom_id res chain seq x y z
N MET A 1 39.69 -80.98 -63.92
CA MET A 1 38.32 -81.13 -63.36
C MET A 1 38.23 -80.91 -61.84
N ARG A 2 39.15 -81.45 -61.03
CA ARG A 2 39.09 -81.36 -59.56
C ARG A 2 39.02 -79.93 -58.97
N ARG A 3 39.74 -78.97 -59.57
CA ARG A 3 39.73 -77.55 -59.15
C ARG A 3 38.39 -76.86 -59.40
N TRP A 4 37.72 -77.18 -60.49
CA TRP A 4 36.38 -76.64 -60.81
C TRP A 4 35.30 -77.21 -59.88
N PHE A 5 35.48 -78.45 -59.42
CA PHE A 5 34.58 -79.07 -58.44
C PHE A 5 34.66 -78.38 -57.06
N TYR A 6 35.88 -78.02 -56.60
CA TYR A 6 36.03 -77.26 -55.35
C TYR A 6 35.51 -75.82 -55.45
N ILE A 7 35.66 -75.18 -56.61
CA ILE A 7 35.10 -73.83 -56.84
C ILE A 7 33.57 -73.89 -56.85
N GLY A 8 32.97 -74.89 -57.51
CA GLY A 8 31.53 -75.11 -57.49
C GLY A 8 30.98 -75.44 -56.09
N LEU A 9 31.70 -76.26 -55.33
CA LEU A 9 31.31 -76.60 -53.94
C LEU A 9 31.44 -75.40 -53.01
N LEU A 10 32.47 -74.57 -53.18
CA LEU A 10 32.65 -73.33 -52.42
C LEU A 10 31.55 -72.30 -52.78
N TRP A 11 31.10 -72.26 -54.03
CA TRP A 11 29.96 -71.43 -54.44
C TRP A 11 28.63 -71.94 -53.87
N CYS A 12 28.41 -73.26 -53.82
CA CYS A 12 27.23 -73.84 -53.17
C CYS A 12 27.20 -73.59 -51.65
N VAL A 13 28.36 -73.67 -50.98
CA VAL A 13 28.45 -73.36 -49.54
C VAL A 13 28.27 -71.86 -49.28
N ALA A 14 28.80 -70.99 -50.16
CA ALA A 14 28.56 -69.55 -50.07
C ALA A 14 27.09 -69.17 -50.34
N ALA A 15 26.40 -69.89 -51.22
CA ALA A 15 24.97 -69.68 -51.50
C ALA A 15 24.05 -70.18 -50.37
N PHE A 16 24.49 -71.19 -49.60
CA PHE A 16 23.70 -71.74 -48.48
C PHE A 16 23.86 -70.94 -47.18
N GLY A 17 24.86 -70.05 -47.08
CA GLY A 17 25.18 -69.30 -45.85
C GLY A 17 24.40 -68.00 -45.61
N LEU A 18 23.38 -67.68 -46.43
CA LEU A 18 22.68 -66.39 -46.37
C LEU A 18 21.18 -66.46 -46.02
N ALA A 19 20.63 -67.63 -45.72
CA ALA A 19 19.23 -67.79 -45.31
C ALA A 19 19.13 -68.17 -43.83
N ALA A 20 19.50 -67.25 -42.96
CA ALA A 20 19.25 -67.38 -41.53
C ALA A 20 17.90 -66.70 -41.22
N ALA A 21 16.82 -67.49 -41.26
CA ALA A 21 15.51 -67.02 -40.82
C ALA A 21 15.55 -66.72 -39.33
N GLU A 22 15.36 -65.45 -38.96
CA GLU A 22 15.37 -65.01 -37.57
C GLU A 22 13.99 -65.19 -36.94
N THR A 23 13.99 -65.62 -35.66
CA THR A 23 12.78 -65.80 -34.86
C THR A 23 12.58 -64.61 -33.93
N PHE A 24 11.50 -63.85 -34.15
CA PHE A 24 11.08 -62.70 -33.34
C PHE A 24 10.00 -63.14 -32.36
N VAL A 25 10.20 -62.88 -31.07
CA VAL A 25 9.25 -63.24 -30.02
C VAL A 25 8.45 -62.00 -29.64
N LEU A 26 7.12 -62.12 -29.67
CA LEU A 26 6.21 -61.06 -29.23
C LEU A 26 6.00 -61.14 -27.72
N SER A 27 5.56 -60.03 -27.12
CA SER A 27 5.15 -59.94 -25.71
C SER A 27 4.09 -60.97 -25.32
N ASP A 28 3.29 -61.40 -26.29
CA ASP A 28 2.17 -62.32 -26.10
C ASP A 28 2.57 -63.80 -26.25
N GLY A 29 3.88 -64.08 -26.41
CA GLY A 29 4.44 -65.43 -26.54
C GLY A 29 4.35 -66.03 -27.94
N SER A 30 3.75 -65.33 -28.91
CA SER A 30 3.77 -65.74 -30.32
C SER A 30 5.12 -65.46 -30.98
N THR A 31 5.54 -66.33 -31.88
CA THR A 31 6.81 -66.22 -32.60
C THR A 31 6.59 -65.95 -34.08
N LEU A 32 7.25 -64.92 -34.61
CA LEU A 32 7.32 -64.64 -36.04
C LEU A 32 8.66 -65.10 -36.57
N VAL A 33 8.64 -65.94 -37.60
CA VAL A 33 9.85 -66.48 -38.22
C VAL A 33 9.98 -65.89 -39.62
N GLY A 34 11.15 -65.32 -39.91
CA GLY A 34 11.50 -64.93 -41.27
C GLY A 34 12.66 -63.97 -41.34
N ASP A 35 12.93 -63.49 -42.55
CA ASP A 35 14.11 -62.69 -42.84
C ASP A 35 13.82 -61.18 -42.66
N LEU A 36 14.76 -60.48 -42.04
CA LEU A 36 14.77 -59.03 -41.99
C LEU A 36 15.40 -58.47 -43.26
N ILE A 37 14.64 -57.67 -44.00
CA ILE A 37 15.17 -56.86 -45.10
C ILE A 37 15.50 -55.48 -44.53
N PRO A 38 16.78 -55.08 -44.40
CA PRO A 38 17.18 -53.91 -43.62
C PRO A 38 16.30 -52.69 -43.91
N LYS A 39 16.26 -52.24 -45.16
CA LYS A 39 15.68 -50.93 -45.51
C LYS A 39 14.16 -50.85 -45.51
N SER A 40 13.44 -51.97 -45.65
CA SER A 40 11.96 -51.97 -45.74
C SER A 40 11.27 -52.53 -44.50
N SER A 41 12.03 -53.22 -43.65
CA SER A 41 11.50 -53.91 -42.48
C SER A 41 11.35 -52.97 -41.29
N PHE A 42 12.17 -51.91 -41.20
CA PHE A 42 12.16 -50.98 -40.07
C PHE A 42 11.50 -49.65 -40.44
N ASN A 43 10.55 -49.23 -39.62
CA ASN A 43 9.92 -47.91 -39.71
C ASN A 43 9.46 -47.49 -38.32
N ARG A 44 9.02 -46.24 -38.12
CA ARG A 44 8.58 -45.70 -36.82
C ARG A 44 7.46 -46.52 -36.16
N ASP A 45 6.58 -47.11 -36.98
CA ASP A 45 5.38 -47.80 -36.50
C ASP A 45 5.61 -49.28 -36.15
N GLY A 46 6.75 -49.87 -36.50
CA GLY A 46 7.05 -51.27 -36.19
C GLY A 46 7.95 -51.98 -37.19
N VAL A 47 8.14 -53.28 -36.95
CA VAL A 47 8.96 -54.19 -37.78
C VAL A 47 8.06 -55.07 -38.65
N MET A 48 8.48 -55.33 -39.88
CA MET A 48 7.90 -56.36 -40.75
C MET A 48 8.97 -57.40 -41.07
N VAL A 49 8.56 -58.66 -41.18
CA VAL A 49 9.46 -59.78 -41.48
C VAL A 49 8.99 -60.43 -42.76
N LYS A 50 9.92 -60.88 -43.61
CA LYS A 50 9.57 -61.66 -44.80
C LYS A 50 9.44 -63.13 -44.40
N THR A 51 8.21 -63.65 -44.45
CA THR A 51 7.87 -65.05 -44.15
C THR A 51 8.53 -65.99 -45.18
N PRO A 52 8.84 -67.25 -44.83
CA PRO A 52 9.41 -68.24 -45.77
C PRO A 52 8.63 -68.40 -47.09
N ASP A 53 7.33 -68.12 -47.07
CA ASP A 53 6.43 -68.13 -48.23
C ASP A 53 6.67 -66.97 -49.21
N GLY A 54 7.68 -66.13 -48.97
CA GLY A 54 8.04 -64.98 -49.81
C GLY A 54 7.15 -63.75 -49.62
N LYS A 55 6.13 -63.83 -48.75
CA LYS A 55 5.21 -62.72 -48.40
C LYS A 55 5.71 -61.93 -47.19
N PHE A 56 5.36 -60.65 -47.12
CA PHE A 56 5.63 -59.80 -45.96
C PHE A 56 4.59 -60.03 -44.85
N SER A 57 5.05 -60.18 -43.62
CA SER A 57 4.18 -60.25 -42.45
C SER A 57 3.49 -58.91 -42.18
N ARG A 58 2.40 -58.94 -41.40
CA ARG A 58 1.82 -57.73 -40.83
C ARG A 58 2.88 -57.01 -39.99
N ARG A 59 2.88 -55.67 -40.03
CA ARG A 59 3.77 -54.84 -39.22
C ARG A 59 3.42 -54.99 -37.74
N VAL A 60 4.42 -55.39 -36.96
CA VAL A 60 4.33 -55.53 -35.51
C VAL A 60 4.94 -54.29 -34.85
N PRO A 61 4.17 -53.52 -34.06
CA PRO A 61 4.70 -52.41 -33.28
C PRO A 61 5.81 -52.83 -32.32
N TYR A 62 6.86 -52.02 -32.17
CA TYR A 62 7.98 -52.32 -31.26
C TYR A 62 7.55 -52.55 -29.81
N LYS A 63 6.43 -51.93 -29.38
CA LYS A 63 5.86 -52.13 -28.04
C LYS A 63 5.35 -53.55 -27.77
N GLN A 64 5.05 -54.31 -28.83
CA GLN A 64 4.56 -55.69 -28.76
C GLN A 64 5.69 -56.72 -28.91
N LEU A 65 6.95 -56.27 -29.03
CA LEU A 65 8.10 -57.14 -29.09
C LEU A 65 8.63 -57.44 -27.68
N SER A 66 9.14 -58.65 -27.47
CA SER A 66 9.78 -59.00 -26.20
C SER A 66 11.07 -58.19 -25.98
N LYS A 67 11.46 -57.99 -24.71
CA LYS A 67 12.70 -57.27 -24.36
C LYS A 67 13.94 -57.88 -25.02
N GLU A 68 13.99 -59.22 -25.11
CA GLU A 68 15.08 -59.94 -25.79
C GLU A 68 15.14 -59.62 -27.29
N THR A 69 13.97 -59.56 -27.94
CA THR A 69 13.88 -59.24 -29.37
C THR A 69 14.28 -57.78 -29.61
N LEU A 70 13.90 -56.85 -28.74
CA LEU A 70 14.32 -55.45 -28.82
C LEU A 70 15.84 -55.29 -28.65
N GLN A 71 16.46 -56.05 -27.74
CA GLN A 71 17.92 -56.05 -27.59
C GLN A 71 18.63 -56.59 -28.84
N ARG A 72 18.09 -57.64 -29.48
CA ARG A 72 18.60 -58.13 -30.78
C ARG A 72 18.42 -57.09 -31.89
N LEU A 73 17.33 -56.32 -31.87
CA LEU A 73 17.13 -55.25 -32.85
C LEU A 73 18.12 -54.08 -32.69
N LEU A 74 18.70 -53.86 -31.50
CA LEU A 74 19.77 -52.87 -31.31
C LEU A 74 21.05 -53.20 -32.08
N SER A 75 21.32 -54.47 -32.42
CA SER A 75 22.49 -54.77 -33.25
C SER A 75 22.35 -54.25 -34.68
N HIS A 76 21.12 -54.01 -35.16
CA HIS A 76 20.89 -53.50 -36.51
C HIS A 76 20.92 -51.96 -36.58
N PRO A 77 21.78 -51.36 -37.44
CA PRO A 77 21.97 -49.90 -37.49
C PRO A 77 20.69 -49.12 -37.86
N GLU A 78 19.77 -49.73 -38.61
CA GLU A 78 18.53 -49.10 -39.07
C GLU A 78 17.38 -49.20 -38.05
N ALA A 79 17.46 -50.14 -37.10
CA ALA A 79 16.45 -50.33 -36.04
C ALA A 79 16.81 -49.58 -34.75
N ARG A 80 18.10 -49.29 -34.52
CA ARG A 80 18.62 -48.54 -33.36
C ARG A 80 17.80 -47.30 -32.97
N PRO A 81 17.53 -46.31 -33.85
CA PRO A 81 16.87 -45.07 -33.41
C PRO A 81 15.43 -45.29 -32.93
N PHE A 82 14.78 -46.40 -33.30
CA PHE A 82 13.41 -46.70 -32.92
C PHE A 82 13.32 -47.58 -31.67
N VAL A 83 14.38 -48.34 -31.38
CA VAL A 83 14.41 -49.32 -30.29
C VAL A 83 15.20 -48.82 -29.08
N GLU A 84 16.21 -47.99 -29.29
CA GLU A 84 17.02 -47.37 -28.22
C GLU A 84 16.18 -46.63 -27.16
N PRO A 85 15.11 -45.89 -27.50
CA PRO A 85 14.24 -45.28 -26.49
C PRO A 85 13.35 -46.27 -25.72
N LEU A 86 13.16 -47.48 -26.26
CA LEU A 86 12.28 -48.51 -25.70
C LEU A 86 13.03 -49.53 -24.85
N VAL A 87 14.35 -49.59 -24.97
CA VAL A 87 15.22 -50.44 -24.16
C VAL A 87 15.76 -49.59 -23.01
N GLU A 88 15.36 -49.92 -21.79
CA GLU A 88 15.91 -49.31 -20.59
C GLU A 88 17.43 -49.57 -20.55
N PRO A 89 18.27 -48.51 -20.52
CA PRO A 89 19.71 -48.70 -20.44
C PRO A 89 20.07 -49.35 -19.09
N PRO A 90 21.12 -50.20 -19.05
CA PRO A 90 21.60 -50.77 -17.81
C PRO A 90 21.99 -49.66 -16.81
N PRO A 91 21.86 -49.90 -15.49
CA PRO A 91 22.01 -48.86 -14.47
C PRO A 91 23.35 -48.11 -14.50
N GLU A 92 24.40 -48.75 -15.04
CA GLU A 92 25.74 -48.14 -15.22
C GLU A 92 25.76 -47.07 -16.33
N ALA A 93 25.01 -47.26 -17.41
CA ALA A 93 24.94 -46.29 -18.51
C ALA A 93 24.15 -45.04 -18.13
N ILE A 94 23.19 -45.16 -17.21
CA ILE A 94 22.43 -44.02 -16.68
C ILE A 94 23.35 -43.06 -15.91
N GLN A 95 24.27 -43.60 -15.10
CA GLN A 95 25.21 -42.79 -14.32
C GLN A 95 26.18 -42.02 -15.23
N ILE A 96 26.71 -42.67 -16.27
CA ILE A 96 27.63 -42.05 -17.23
C ILE A 96 26.93 -40.93 -18.03
N VAL A 97 25.68 -41.13 -18.43
CA VAL A 97 24.89 -40.10 -19.14
C VAL A 97 24.57 -38.91 -18.22
N GLU A 98 24.30 -39.16 -16.94
CA GLU A 98 24.11 -38.08 -15.98
C GLU A 98 25.39 -37.29 -15.69
N GLU A 99 26.53 -37.98 -15.54
CA GLU A 99 27.83 -37.34 -15.32
C GLU A 99 28.26 -36.50 -16.52
N THR A 100 28.17 -37.03 -17.74
CA THR A 100 28.48 -36.28 -18.97
C THR A 100 27.53 -35.09 -19.21
N LYS A 101 26.26 -35.20 -18.80
CA LYS A 101 25.31 -34.08 -18.84
C LYS A 101 25.63 -33.00 -17.80
N ARG A 102 26.21 -33.37 -16.65
CA ARG A 102 26.68 -32.42 -15.63
C ARG A 102 27.95 -31.71 -16.11
N GLU A 103 28.90 -32.42 -16.69
CA GLU A 103 30.15 -31.84 -17.21
C GLU A 103 29.91 -30.85 -18.37
N ASN A 104 29.05 -31.19 -19.33
CA ASN A 104 28.73 -30.28 -20.45
C ASN A 104 27.96 -29.01 -20.04
N ARG A 105 27.41 -28.96 -18.83
CA ARG A 105 26.74 -27.77 -18.28
C ARG A 105 27.70 -26.80 -17.61
N GLU A 106 28.94 -27.20 -17.35
CA GLU A 106 29.97 -26.30 -16.83
C GLU A 106 30.52 -25.43 -17.98
N ILE A 107 29.89 -24.28 -18.17
CA ILE A 107 30.35 -23.27 -19.13
C ILE A 107 31.69 -22.72 -18.61
N LYS A 108 32.81 -23.18 -19.17
CA LYS A 108 34.15 -22.62 -18.92
C LYS A 108 34.24 -21.23 -19.54
N VAL A 109 33.79 -20.21 -18.81
CA VAL A 109 33.86 -18.81 -19.23
C VAL A 109 35.33 -18.37 -19.22
N LYS A 110 35.90 -18.16 -20.42
CA LYS A 110 37.23 -17.56 -20.55
C LYS A 110 37.16 -16.09 -20.12
N PRO A 111 38.02 -15.61 -19.19
CA PRO A 111 38.02 -14.21 -18.81
C PRO A 111 38.49 -13.35 -19.99
N VAL A 112 37.67 -12.39 -20.39
CA VAL A 112 37.99 -11.43 -21.46
C VAL A 112 38.87 -10.32 -20.86
N PRO A 113 40.07 -10.05 -21.41
CA PRO A 113 41.09 -9.23 -20.76
C PRO A 113 40.78 -7.72 -20.69
N ASN A 114 39.70 -7.24 -21.31
CA ASN A 114 39.31 -5.82 -21.33
C ASN A 114 37.83 -5.62 -20.98
N LYS A 115 37.38 -6.17 -19.86
CA LYS A 115 36.04 -5.90 -19.36
C LYS A 115 36.07 -4.59 -18.56
N LEU A 116 35.38 -3.56 -19.05
CA LEU A 116 35.09 -2.36 -18.26
C LEU A 116 34.48 -2.82 -16.93
N GLU A 117 35.09 -2.41 -15.82
CA GLU A 117 34.56 -2.71 -14.50
C GLU A 117 33.20 -2.02 -14.37
N MET A 118 32.20 -2.78 -13.94
CA MET A 118 30.90 -2.21 -13.67
C MET A 118 31.06 -1.29 -12.46
N PRO A 119 30.62 -0.02 -12.53
CA PRO A 119 30.67 0.86 -11.37
C PRO A 119 29.94 0.16 -10.22
N ALA A 120 30.56 0.14 -9.04
CA ALA A 120 30.02 -0.52 -7.86
C ALA A 120 28.58 -0.04 -7.65
N ALA A 121 27.61 -0.93 -7.87
CA ALA A 121 26.21 -0.57 -7.75
C ALA A 121 25.97 -0.12 -6.30
N PRO A 122 25.46 1.11 -6.07
CA PRO A 122 25.15 1.54 -4.72
C PRO A 122 24.18 0.55 -4.09
N PRO A 123 24.26 0.33 -2.77
CA PRO A 123 23.34 -0.56 -2.08
C PRO A 123 21.90 -0.14 -2.39
N LYS A 124 21.10 -1.08 -2.89
CA LYS A 124 19.79 -0.83 -3.52
C LYS A 124 18.82 -0.02 -2.63
N PHE A 125 18.93 -0.17 -1.31
CA PHE A 125 18.12 0.59 -0.34
C PHE A 125 18.52 2.07 -0.24
N ILE A 126 19.82 2.38 -0.28
CA ILE A 126 20.29 3.77 -0.26
C ILE A 126 19.99 4.43 -1.61
N ALA A 127 20.18 3.71 -2.71
CA ALA A 127 19.82 4.20 -4.05
C ALA A 127 18.33 4.57 -4.17
N LEU A 128 17.45 3.85 -3.46
CA LEU A 128 16.02 4.15 -3.42
C LEU A 128 15.72 5.48 -2.70
N ALA A 129 16.45 5.79 -1.62
CA ALA A 129 16.25 6.99 -0.81
C ALA A 129 16.57 8.30 -1.56
N TYR A 130 17.51 8.26 -2.50
CA TYR A 130 17.93 9.42 -3.31
C TYR A 130 17.20 9.54 -4.65
N SER A 131 16.28 8.63 -4.96
CA SER A 131 15.47 8.76 -6.17
C SER A 131 14.56 10.00 -6.07
N PRO A 132 14.46 10.83 -7.12
CA PRO A 132 13.62 12.03 -7.11
C PRO A 132 12.14 11.71 -6.85
N VAL A 133 11.68 10.53 -7.26
CA VAL A 133 10.31 10.05 -6.99
C VAL A 133 10.13 9.77 -5.49
N THR A 134 11.11 9.12 -4.86
CA THR A 134 11.07 8.82 -3.43
C THR A 134 11.16 10.09 -2.60
N LEU A 135 12.00 11.06 -2.99
CA LEU A 135 12.08 12.37 -2.34
C LEU A 135 10.76 13.13 -2.41
N LEU A 136 10.11 13.16 -3.58
CA LEU A 136 8.79 13.76 -3.74
C LEU A 136 7.76 13.08 -2.83
N LEU A 137 7.78 11.75 -2.76
CA LEU A 137 6.89 10.99 -1.89
C LEU A 137 7.15 11.28 -0.40
N PHE A 138 8.41 11.38 0.02
CA PHE A 138 8.76 11.80 1.38
C PHE A 138 8.28 13.21 1.70
N ILE A 139 8.42 14.17 0.78
CA ILE A 139 7.93 15.54 0.96
C ILE A 139 6.39 15.56 1.09
N LEU A 140 5.68 14.78 0.26
CA LEU A 140 4.22 14.69 0.34
C LEU A 140 3.75 14.04 1.65
N ILE A 141 4.37 12.94 2.07
CA ILE A 141 4.06 12.29 3.35
C ILE A 141 4.38 13.23 4.51
N TYR A 142 5.50 13.94 4.45
CA TYR A 142 5.92 14.90 5.45
C TYR A 142 4.94 16.09 5.56
N GLY A 143 4.58 16.70 4.43
CA GLY A 143 3.58 17.76 4.37
C GLY A 143 2.20 17.29 4.85
N GLY A 144 1.78 16.09 4.44
CA GLY A 144 0.55 15.46 4.91
C GLY A 144 0.55 15.19 6.41
N SER A 145 1.69 14.78 6.98
CA SER A 145 1.87 14.60 8.42
C SER A 145 1.70 15.91 9.20
N ILE A 146 2.30 17.01 8.70
CA ILE A 146 2.15 18.34 9.31
C ILE A 146 0.71 18.84 9.20
N TYR A 147 0.08 18.66 8.03
CA TYR A 147 -1.31 19.05 7.85
C TYR A 147 -2.26 18.25 8.76
N GLY A 148 -2.05 16.94 8.90
CA GLY A 148 -2.79 16.11 9.85
C GLY A 148 -2.59 16.58 11.30
N ALA A 149 -1.36 16.97 11.66
CA ALA A 149 -1.05 17.53 12.97
C ALA A 149 -1.77 18.86 13.24
N TYR A 150 -1.90 19.71 12.22
CA TYR A 150 -2.66 20.97 12.31
C TYR A 150 -4.14 20.73 12.63
N GLU A 151 -4.78 19.79 11.93
CA GLU A 151 -6.19 19.42 12.22
C GLU A 151 -6.34 18.82 13.62
N ILE A 152 -5.38 18.00 14.06
CA ILE A 152 -5.36 17.45 15.42
C ILE A 152 -5.21 18.55 16.48
N ALA A 153 -4.40 19.58 16.21
CA ALA A 153 -4.23 20.70 17.11
C ALA A 153 -5.54 21.46 17.35
N ILE A 154 -6.29 21.72 16.28
CA ILE A 154 -7.63 22.34 16.34
C ILE A 154 -8.59 21.43 17.11
N PHE A 155 -8.66 20.14 16.76
CA PHE A 155 -9.59 19.21 17.37
C PHE A 155 -9.34 18.97 18.86
N LYS A 156 -8.07 18.99 19.29
CA LYS A 156 -7.65 18.74 20.68
C LYS A 156 -7.42 20.02 21.49
N ASN A 157 -7.71 21.21 20.94
CA ASN A 157 -7.46 22.52 21.54
C ASN A 157 -6.01 22.68 22.06
N ARG A 158 -5.04 22.27 21.26
CA ARG A 158 -3.60 22.37 21.60
C ARG A 158 -2.92 23.42 20.70
N PRO A 159 -1.84 24.06 21.18
CA PRO A 159 -1.12 25.04 20.38
C PRO A 159 -0.61 24.41 19.08
N ALA A 160 -0.98 25.01 17.94
CA ALA A 160 -0.68 24.47 16.61
C ALA A 160 0.83 24.30 16.38
N TRP A 161 1.64 25.24 16.84
CA TRP A 161 3.10 25.17 16.71
C TRP A 161 3.72 23.96 17.41
N LEU A 162 3.15 23.53 18.55
CA LEU A 162 3.64 22.40 19.32
C LEU A 162 3.30 21.09 18.62
N VAL A 163 2.04 20.92 18.21
CA VAL A 163 1.59 19.68 17.54
C VAL A 163 2.21 19.57 16.15
N CYS A 164 2.25 20.65 15.36
CA CYS A 164 2.94 20.67 14.07
C CYS A 164 4.46 20.51 14.20
N GLY A 165 5.07 21.14 15.22
CA GLY A 165 6.51 21.04 15.47
C GLY A 165 6.92 19.61 15.85
N THR A 166 6.14 18.93 16.70
CA THR A 166 6.40 17.51 17.01
C THR A 166 6.21 16.61 15.79
N ALA A 167 5.20 16.87 14.94
CA ALA A 167 5.00 16.13 13.70
C ALA A 167 6.07 16.41 12.62
N ALA A 168 6.77 17.55 12.69
CA ALA A 168 7.92 17.86 11.86
C ALA A 168 9.17 17.08 12.28
N VAL A 169 9.39 16.87 13.59
CA VAL A 169 10.53 16.08 14.08
C VAL A 169 10.27 14.57 13.96
N LEU A 170 9.05 14.14 14.27
CA LEU A 170 8.61 12.74 14.23
C LEU A 170 7.39 12.62 13.31
N PRO A 171 7.61 12.49 11.99
CA PRO A 171 6.53 12.34 11.02
C PRO A 171 5.64 11.15 11.38
N VAL A 172 4.32 11.33 11.24
CA VAL A 172 3.27 10.36 11.59
C VAL A 172 3.14 10.09 13.09
N LEU A 173 4.22 9.73 13.78
CA LEU A 173 4.22 9.41 15.21
C LEU A 173 3.84 10.61 16.08
N GLY A 174 4.35 11.81 15.79
CA GLY A 174 4.02 13.03 16.54
C GLY A 174 2.52 13.35 16.50
N ALA A 175 1.93 13.28 15.31
CA ALA A 175 0.49 13.47 15.12
C ALA A 175 -0.34 12.42 15.89
N VAL A 176 0.04 11.14 15.81
CA VAL A 176 -0.67 10.03 16.49
C VAL A 176 -0.62 10.18 18.01
N LEU A 177 0.52 10.61 18.59
CA LEU A 177 0.63 10.85 20.02
C LEU A 177 -0.41 11.88 20.49
N PHE A 178 -0.50 13.04 19.83
CA PHE A 178 -1.46 14.07 20.21
C PHE A 178 -2.93 13.68 19.97
N LEU A 179 -3.18 12.78 19.02
CA LEU A 179 -4.51 12.22 18.80
C LEU A 179 -4.95 11.32 19.97
N LEU A 180 -4.03 10.55 20.55
CA LEU A 180 -4.28 9.68 21.70
C LEU A 180 -4.39 10.46 23.02
N LEU A 181 -3.78 11.64 23.11
CA LEU A 181 -3.94 12.50 24.29
C LEU A 181 -5.37 13.05 24.42
N PRO A 182 -5.85 13.27 25.66
CA PRO A 182 -7.12 13.95 25.88
C PRO A 182 -7.07 15.40 25.37
N ALA A 183 -8.22 15.94 25.00
CA ALA A 183 -8.35 17.34 24.60
C ALA A 183 -7.96 18.25 25.77
N ALA A 184 -7.18 19.29 25.50
CA ALA A 184 -6.84 20.28 26.50
C ALA A 184 -8.06 21.16 26.82
N PRO A 185 -8.16 21.71 28.05
CA PRO A 185 -9.20 22.67 28.38
C PRO A 185 -9.07 23.90 27.47
N VAL A 186 -10.21 24.45 27.05
CA VAL A 186 -10.26 25.65 26.20
C VAL A 186 -9.67 26.82 26.99
N LYS A 187 -8.45 27.23 26.65
CA LYS A 187 -7.80 28.43 27.22
C LYS A 187 -8.35 29.68 26.54
N SER A 188 -8.55 30.75 27.31
CA SER A 188 -8.89 32.10 26.80
C SER A 188 -7.80 32.59 25.83
N GLN A 189 -8.15 33.44 24.86
CA GLN A 189 -7.17 34.06 23.95
C GLN A 189 -6.08 34.83 24.72
N GLU A 190 -6.42 35.42 25.88
CA GLU A 190 -5.46 36.08 26.76
C GLU A 190 -4.48 35.09 27.41
N GLN A 191 -4.94 33.89 27.76
CA GLN A 191 -4.09 32.83 28.32
C GLN A 191 -3.17 32.21 27.27
N LEU A 192 -3.65 32.08 26.02
CA LEU A 192 -2.83 31.62 24.88
C LEU A 192 -1.77 32.66 24.49
N ALA A 193 -2.12 33.95 24.54
CA ALA A 193 -1.18 35.05 24.29
C ALA A 193 -0.15 35.19 25.41
N ALA A 194 -0.57 35.03 26.68
CA ALA A 194 0.34 35.03 27.83
C ALA A 194 1.32 33.85 27.81
N GLU A 195 0.88 32.65 27.41
CA GLU A 195 1.73 31.47 27.28
C GLU A 195 2.68 31.56 26.06
N ALA A 196 2.24 32.20 24.96
CA ALA A 196 3.10 32.50 23.82
C ALA A 196 4.19 33.53 24.19
N ALA A 197 3.82 34.58 24.91
CA ALA A 197 4.77 35.58 25.42
C ALA A 197 5.75 35.00 26.44
N ALA A 198 5.27 34.11 27.32
CA ALA A 198 6.13 33.40 28.28
C ALA A 198 7.09 32.42 27.60
N ALA A 199 6.67 31.77 26.51
CA ALA A 199 7.53 30.89 25.72
C ALA A 199 8.56 31.65 24.87
N GLU A 200 8.23 32.85 24.38
CA GLU A 200 9.12 33.69 23.58
C GLU A 200 10.18 34.43 24.46
N GLY A 201 9.89 34.63 25.75
CA GLY A 201 10.83 35.14 26.74
C GLY A 201 11.81 34.09 27.31
N ALA A 202 11.62 32.81 27.02
CA ALA A 202 12.46 31.73 27.53
C ALA A 202 13.63 31.43 26.57
N GLN A 203 14.55 32.39 26.42
CA GLN A 203 15.93 32.05 26.05
C GLN A 203 16.63 31.40 27.26
N PRO A 204 17.55 30.44 27.04
CA PRO A 204 18.13 29.66 28.12
C PRO A 204 19.10 30.53 28.92
N ALA A 205 18.60 31.15 29.98
CA ALA A 205 19.46 31.66 31.05
C ALA A 205 19.96 30.44 31.84
N GLU A 206 21.27 30.28 31.75
CA GLU A 206 22.14 29.36 32.47
C GLU A 206 21.77 29.27 33.96
N ALA A 207 21.75 28.04 34.48
CA ALA A 207 21.33 27.73 35.83
C ALA A 207 22.39 28.14 36.86
N GLU A 208 22.03 29.02 37.80
CA GLU A 208 22.67 29.17 39.11
C GLU A 208 21.63 29.57 40.19
N PRO A 209 21.87 29.24 41.47
CA PRO A 209 20.86 28.63 42.34
C PRO A 209 19.99 29.62 43.12
N LEU A 210 18.83 29.09 43.55
CA LEU A 210 17.84 29.68 44.45
C LEU A 210 18.47 30.34 45.69
N PRO A 211 18.07 31.58 46.01
CA PRO A 211 17.97 32.05 47.38
C PRO A 211 16.54 31.83 47.88
N GLU A 212 16.42 31.03 48.93
CA GLU A 212 15.29 31.08 49.85
C GLU A 212 15.21 32.48 50.50
N ASP A 213 13.98 32.86 50.86
CA ASP A 213 13.54 34.01 51.66
C ASP A 213 13.03 35.30 50.98
N MET A 214 11.79 35.63 51.40
CA MET A 214 11.03 36.90 51.37
C MET A 214 9.97 37.08 50.27
N PRO A 215 8.90 37.86 50.53
CA PRO A 215 7.81 37.74 51.52
C PRO A 215 6.43 37.62 50.80
N PRO A 216 5.30 37.38 51.49
CA PRO A 216 3.99 37.23 50.82
C PRO A 216 3.60 38.47 49.99
N PRO A 217 2.94 38.28 48.82
CA PRO A 217 2.57 39.38 47.93
C PRO A 217 1.57 40.34 48.62
N PRO A 218 1.71 41.66 48.39
CA PRO A 218 0.78 42.66 48.93
C PRO A 218 -0.64 42.52 48.34
N PRO A 219 -1.67 43.04 49.03
CA PRO A 219 -3.07 42.87 48.67
C PRO A 219 -3.39 43.47 47.30
N GLU A 220 -4.26 42.79 46.56
CA GLU A 220 -4.86 43.23 45.30
C GLU A 220 -5.32 44.70 45.40
N GLU A 221 -4.80 45.55 44.50
CA GLU A 221 -5.31 46.90 44.29
C GLU A 221 -6.69 46.82 43.64
N GLU A 222 -7.72 47.03 44.45
CA GLU A 222 -9.04 47.48 44.02
C GLU A 222 -8.96 48.93 43.52
N ALA A 223 -9.38 49.19 42.27
CA ALA A 223 -10.26 50.32 41.89
C ALA A 223 -10.51 50.39 40.36
N PRO A 224 -11.64 50.96 39.87
CA PRO A 224 -12.81 51.45 40.58
C PRO A 224 -14.11 50.70 40.20
N SER A 225 -15.03 50.70 41.16
CA SER A 225 -16.44 50.36 41.01
C SER A 225 -17.13 51.24 39.95
N GLY A 226 -17.25 50.71 38.74
CA GLY A 226 -18.29 51.09 37.79
C GLY A 226 -19.58 50.30 38.07
N PRO A 227 -20.76 50.79 37.67
CA PRO A 227 -22.06 50.15 37.93
C PRO A 227 -22.02 48.65 37.61
N GLN A 228 -22.47 47.84 38.58
CA GLN A 228 -22.42 46.39 38.56
C GLN A 228 -23.43 45.86 37.54
N TYR A 229 -23.06 45.91 36.27
CA TYR A 229 -23.84 45.32 35.19
C TYR A 229 -23.74 43.79 35.25
N PRO A 230 -24.78 43.04 34.83
CA PRO A 230 -24.66 41.61 34.64
C PRO A 230 -23.48 41.32 33.70
N PRO A 231 -22.71 40.24 33.95
CA PRO A 231 -21.50 39.94 33.19
C PRO A 231 -21.82 39.79 31.70
N THR A 232 -21.04 40.46 30.84
CA THR A 232 -21.15 40.35 29.39
C THR A 232 -20.93 38.89 28.97
N GLN A 233 -21.94 38.28 28.35
CA GLN A 233 -21.86 36.89 27.91
C GLN A 233 -21.44 36.86 26.44
N VAL A 234 -20.24 36.34 26.18
CA VAL A 234 -19.69 36.21 24.83
C VAL A 234 -19.84 34.76 24.36
N PHE A 235 -20.59 34.56 23.28
CA PHE A 235 -20.78 33.27 22.65
C PHE A 235 -20.08 33.25 21.29
N ALA A 236 -18.81 32.84 21.29
CA ALA A 236 -18.01 32.72 20.07
C ALA A 236 -18.29 31.42 19.31
N ARG A 237 -18.27 31.49 17.99
CA ARG A 237 -18.35 30.34 17.09
C ARG A 237 -17.05 29.54 17.19
N GLY A 238 -17.19 28.30 17.64
CA GLY A 238 -16.06 27.43 18.01
C GLY A 238 -16.18 26.93 19.45
N GLN A 239 -16.75 27.76 20.35
CA GLN A 239 -17.13 27.33 21.71
C GLN A 239 -18.57 26.83 21.75
N PHE A 240 -19.46 27.52 21.03
CA PHE A 240 -20.87 27.16 20.92
C PHE A 240 -21.25 26.85 19.48
N ILE A 241 -22.08 25.82 19.29
CA ILE A 241 -22.70 25.52 18.00
C ILE A 241 -23.85 26.50 17.81
N ILE A 242 -23.59 27.60 17.10
CA ILE A 242 -24.58 28.64 16.80
C ILE A 242 -25.55 28.11 15.74
N ASN A 243 -26.59 27.42 16.20
CA ASN A 243 -27.69 26.91 15.40
C ASN A 243 -29.03 27.37 15.99
N ARG A 244 -30.15 26.97 15.38
CA ARG A 244 -31.49 27.27 15.91
C ARG A 244 -31.64 26.92 17.40
N ARG A 245 -31.14 25.76 17.84
CA ARG A 245 -31.25 25.30 19.24
C ARG A 245 -30.48 26.21 20.20
N PHE A 246 -29.36 26.78 19.77
CA PHE A 246 -28.60 27.73 20.58
C PHE A 246 -29.45 28.96 20.92
N PHE A 247 -30.11 29.56 19.93
CA PHE A 247 -30.98 30.72 20.17
C PHE A 247 -32.24 30.34 20.96
N GLU A 248 -32.85 29.18 20.70
CA GLU A 248 -34.01 28.71 21.45
C GLU A 248 -33.72 28.38 22.91
N THR A 249 -32.47 28.01 23.25
CA THR A 249 -32.10 27.62 24.62
C THR A 249 -31.46 28.75 25.42
N LYS A 250 -30.54 29.51 24.82
CA LYS A 250 -29.80 30.59 25.48
C LYS A 250 -30.47 31.95 25.35
N PHE A 251 -31.24 32.16 24.27
CA PHE A 251 -31.92 33.43 23.97
C PHE A 251 -33.44 33.30 23.97
N ALA A 252 -33.99 32.27 24.64
CA ALA A 252 -35.44 32.06 24.78
C ALA A 252 -36.21 33.31 25.25
N PRO A 253 -35.70 34.12 26.21
CA PRO A 253 -36.39 35.34 26.64
C PRO A 253 -36.49 36.42 25.55
N TYR A 254 -35.49 36.52 24.67
CA TYR A 254 -35.39 37.52 23.61
C TYR A 254 -36.19 37.18 22.34
N LEU A 255 -36.86 36.02 22.33
CA LEU A 255 -37.77 35.57 21.27
C LEU A 255 -39.24 35.82 21.61
N LYS A 256 -39.53 36.25 22.84
CA LYS A 256 -40.90 36.58 23.25
C LYS A 256 -41.34 37.89 22.59
N PRO A 257 -42.64 38.02 22.25
CA PRO A 257 -43.19 39.27 21.71
C PRO A 257 -42.97 40.49 22.64
N VAL A 258 -42.93 40.24 23.95
CA VAL A 258 -42.69 41.25 25.01
C VAL A 258 -41.51 40.76 25.84
N LEU A 259 -40.47 41.59 25.92
CA LEU A 259 -39.31 41.34 26.77
C LEU A 259 -39.69 41.62 28.24
N GLY A 260 -39.14 40.84 29.17
CA GLY A 260 -39.28 41.12 30.59
C GLY A 260 -38.45 42.33 31.00
N ASP A 261 -38.58 42.73 32.26
CA ASP A 261 -37.98 43.98 32.72
C ASP A 261 -36.44 43.92 32.83
N GLU A 262 -35.87 42.72 32.99
CA GLU A 262 -34.41 42.51 33.02
C GLU A 262 -33.79 42.45 31.61
N GLU A 263 -34.56 42.01 30.61
CA GLU A 263 -34.05 41.85 29.23
C GLU A 263 -34.15 43.12 28.39
N LYS A 264 -34.95 44.10 28.79
CA LYS A 264 -35.06 45.41 28.11
C LYS A 264 -33.76 46.22 28.17
N ASP A 265 -32.99 46.02 29.23
CA ASP A 265 -31.73 46.73 29.44
C ASP A 265 -30.53 45.98 28.83
N MET A 266 -30.77 44.83 28.20
CA MET A 266 -29.74 44.02 27.54
C MET A 266 -29.77 44.26 26.01
N GLN A 267 -28.58 44.43 25.44
CA GLN A 267 -28.34 44.53 24.00
C GLN A 267 -27.64 43.27 23.50
N ILE A 268 -28.07 42.83 22.32
CA ILE A 268 -27.52 41.71 21.59
C ILE A 268 -26.67 42.27 20.46
N ILE A 269 -25.38 42.02 20.51
CA ILE A 269 -24.46 42.29 19.41
C ILE A 269 -24.22 40.97 18.69
N VAL A 270 -24.54 40.92 17.40
CA VAL A 270 -24.25 39.79 16.54
C VAL A 270 -23.16 40.22 15.56
N ARG A 271 -21.96 39.67 15.71
CA ARG A 271 -20.91 39.81 14.70
C ARG A 271 -21.10 38.70 13.69
N SER A 272 -21.24 39.09 12.44
CA SER A 272 -21.27 38.17 11.31
C SER A 272 -20.19 38.53 10.30
N ALA A 273 -19.93 37.66 9.34
CA ALA A 273 -19.01 37.93 8.23
C ALA A 273 -19.35 39.21 7.44
N ARG A 274 -20.61 39.68 7.49
CA ARG A 274 -21.08 40.89 6.81
C ARG A 274 -20.91 42.17 7.63
N GLY A 275 -20.60 42.06 8.92
CA GLY A 275 -20.49 43.19 9.83
C GLY A 275 -21.13 42.91 11.20
N GLU A 276 -21.07 43.93 12.05
CA GLU A 276 -21.59 43.93 13.41
C GLU A 276 -23.00 44.52 13.46
N TYR A 277 -23.94 43.78 14.03
CA TYR A 277 -25.34 44.18 14.15
C TYR A 277 -25.75 44.24 15.61
N THR A 278 -26.17 45.41 16.08
CA THR A 278 -26.68 45.60 17.45
C THR A 278 -28.20 45.66 17.44
N GLY A 279 -28.85 44.76 18.18
CA GLY A 279 -30.30 44.69 18.30
C GLY A 279 -30.74 44.35 19.72
N GLN A 280 -32.04 44.49 20.00
CA GLN A 280 -32.61 44.19 21.32
C GLN A 280 -33.36 42.87 21.35
N LYS A 281 -33.90 42.42 20.21
CA LYS A 281 -34.70 41.20 20.13
C LYS A 281 -34.63 40.52 18.77
N PHE A 282 -35.02 39.26 18.76
CA PHE A 282 -35.18 38.47 17.54
C PHE A 282 -36.66 38.41 17.15
N SER A 283 -36.96 38.71 15.89
CA SER A 283 -38.34 38.67 15.36
C SER A 283 -38.78 37.24 15.06
N LYS A 284 -37.92 36.49 14.37
CA LYS A 284 -38.22 35.13 13.90
C LYS A 284 -36.96 34.29 13.82
N ILE A 285 -37.11 33.00 14.09
CA ILE A 285 -36.09 31.98 13.82
C ILE A 285 -36.61 31.02 12.75
N THR A 286 -35.82 30.79 11.72
CA THR A 286 -36.02 29.73 10.73
C THR A 286 -34.95 28.64 10.92
N PRO A 287 -35.05 27.50 10.23
CA PRO A 287 -34.07 26.41 10.40
C PRO A 287 -32.62 26.81 10.09
N ASN A 288 -32.40 27.80 9.21
CA ASN A 288 -31.07 28.16 8.71
C ASN A 288 -30.66 29.60 9.06
N GLU A 289 -31.60 30.43 9.51
CA GLU A 289 -31.41 31.88 9.62
C GLU A 289 -32.20 32.46 10.80
N ILE A 290 -31.76 33.62 11.27
CA ILE A 290 -32.43 34.39 12.32
C ILE A 290 -32.65 35.82 11.87
N TYR A 291 -33.75 36.41 12.33
CA TYR A 291 -34.13 37.78 12.04
C TYR A 291 -33.91 38.63 13.30
N LEU A 292 -32.90 39.49 13.26
CA LEU A 292 -32.58 40.43 14.34
C LEU A 292 -33.28 41.77 14.07
N LEU A 293 -33.96 42.32 15.08
CA LEU A 293 -34.52 43.66 15.01
C LEU A 293 -33.46 44.67 15.44
N VAL A 294 -32.92 45.38 14.45
CA VAL A 294 -31.89 46.41 14.63
C VAL A 294 -32.56 47.79 14.64
N ALA A 295 -32.22 48.62 15.62
CA ALA A 295 -32.71 49.99 15.69
C ALA A 295 -31.84 50.89 14.80
N LYS A 296 -32.40 51.41 13.71
CA LYS A 296 -31.72 52.34 12.81
C LYS A 296 -32.44 53.69 12.86
N GLY A 297 -32.05 54.51 13.85
CA GLY A 297 -32.72 55.77 14.14
C GLY A 297 -34.13 55.55 14.74
N PRO A 298 -35.18 56.25 14.26
CA PRO A 298 -36.55 56.08 14.77
C PRO A 298 -37.27 54.83 14.24
N ALA A 299 -36.67 54.09 13.29
CA ALA A 299 -37.25 52.91 12.67
C ALA A 299 -36.51 51.64 13.10
N THR A 300 -37.26 50.54 13.24
CA THR A 300 -36.69 49.21 13.49
C THR A 300 -36.64 48.44 12.17
N GLU A 301 -35.47 47.90 11.82
CA GLU A 301 -35.24 47.13 10.60
C GLU A 301 -35.01 45.65 10.94
N GLU A 302 -35.65 44.75 10.20
CA GLU A 302 -35.44 43.31 10.34
C GLU A 302 -34.30 42.84 9.44
N ILE A 303 -33.17 42.49 10.05
CA ILE A 303 -32.00 42.00 9.32
C ILE A 303 -31.95 40.48 9.39
N LYS A 304 -31.94 39.87 8.22
CA LYS A 304 -31.79 38.42 8.04
C LYS A 304 -30.32 38.03 8.15
N LEU A 305 -30.00 37.20 9.14
CA LEU A 305 -28.66 36.69 9.42
C LEU A 305 -28.64 35.17 9.32
N PRO A 306 -27.94 34.57 8.33
CA PRO A 306 -27.81 33.12 8.25
C PRO A 306 -26.83 32.63 9.31
N PHE A 307 -27.14 31.47 9.93
CA PHE A 307 -26.31 30.93 11.01
C PHE A 307 -24.86 30.69 10.57
N ILE A 308 -24.65 30.37 9.30
CA ILE A 308 -23.31 30.12 8.76
C ILE A 308 -22.41 31.36 8.73
N GLU A 309 -22.97 32.57 8.81
CA GLU A 309 -22.18 33.81 8.77
C GLU A 309 -21.93 34.40 10.16
N ILE A 310 -22.66 33.97 11.20
CA ILE A 310 -22.50 34.49 12.56
C ILE A 310 -21.21 33.94 13.17
N THR A 311 -20.30 34.81 13.58
CA THR A 311 -19.01 34.47 14.20
C THR A 311 -19.05 34.57 15.72
N GLU A 312 -19.83 35.50 16.27
CA GLU A 312 -20.02 35.63 17.71
C GLU A 312 -21.35 36.34 18.02
N VAL A 313 -21.91 36.00 19.18
CA VAL A 313 -23.08 36.68 19.74
C VAL A 313 -22.69 37.15 21.13
N ILE A 314 -22.74 38.46 21.37
CA ILE A 314 -22.43 39.08 22.65
C ILE A 314 -23.72 39.62 23.25
N LEU A 315 -23.98 39.28 24.51
CA LEU A 315 -25.07 39.83 25.29
C LEU A 315 -24.48 40.77 26.34
N LYS A 316 -24.79 42.06 26.24
CA LYS A 316 -24.26 43.10 27.13
C LYS A 316 -25.37 44.00 27.67
N HIS A 317 -25.14 44.67 28.79
CA HIS A 317 -26.04 45.73 29.24
C HIS A 317 -25.90 46.98 28.35
N LYS A 318 -27.01 47.71 28.13
CA LYS A 318 -27.09 48.91 27.28
C LYS A 318 -26.09 50.01 27.65
N ASP A 319 -25.75 50.10 28.93
CA ASP A 319 -24.87 51.12 29.50
C ASP A 319 -23.43 50.62 29.75
N ALA A 320 -23.12 49.36 29.41
CA ALA A 320 -21.77 48.83 29.55
C ALA A 320 -20.87 49.36 28.40
N PRO A 321 -19.64 49.85 28.71
CA PRO A 321 -18.69 50.30 27.70
C PRO A 321 -18.31 49.14 26.75
N MET A 322 -18.07 49.46 25.48
CA MET A 322 -17.58 48.47 24.48
C MET A 322 -16.23 47.93 24.95
N PRO A 323 -16.00 46.60 24.93
CA PRO A 323 -14.66 46.05 25.09
C PRO A 323 -13.76 46.40 23.89
#